data_AF-E3LIF1-F1
#
_entry.id   AF-E3LIF1-F1
#
_cell.length_a   1.000
_cell.length_b   1.000
_cell.length_c   1.000
_cell.angle_alpha   90.00
_cell.angle_beta   90.00
_cell.angle_gamma   90.00
#
_symmetry.space_group_name_H-M   'P 1'
#
loop_
_entity.id
_entity.type
_entity.pdbx_description
1 polymer ?
#
loop_
_entity_poly.entity_id
_entity_poly.type
_entity_poly.pdbx_seq_one_letter_code
_entity_poly.pdbx_strand_id
1 'polypeptide(L)'
;MQNTNCYKDYILYETLDRCSHDAFSIGPMSFCDKKLNEIKKSSPDTLSFCAKDYLDGKTSKKWTCESSRALGDCLLPEVKKYCDLDLLPLFKEHQDHRQYYLGCDGNLKFEDLETPYNHTSEIVEIP
;
A
#
# COMPACT_ATOMS: atom_id res chain seq x y z
N MET A 1 6.31 -14.61 8.89
CA MET A 1 7.34 -13.79 9.55
C MET A 1 6.70 -13.22 10.81
N GLN A 2 7.21 -13.51 12.01
CA GLN A 2 6.66 -12.99 13.27
C GLN A 2 7.25 -11.59 13.50
N ASN A 3 6.38 -10.59 13.58
CA ASN A 3 6.72 -9.20 13.89
C ASN A 3 6.68 -9.04 15.42
N THR A 4 7.79 -8.55 16.00
CA THR A 4 8.04 -8.50 17.44
C THR A 4 7.38 -7.32 18.17
N ASN A 5 6.57 -6.51 17.48
CA ASN A 5 5.82 -5.38 18.05
C ASN A 5 6.67 -4.36 18.80
N CYS A 6 7.94 -4.29 18.46
CA CYS A 6 8.69 -3.10 18.75
C CYS A 6 8.14 -2.00 17.83
N TYR A 7 7.95 -0.77 18.34
CA TYR A 7 7.67 0.44 17.54
C TYR A 7 8.51 0.53 16.25
N LYS A 8 9.72 -0.03 16.29
CA LYS A 8 10.63 -0.21 15.15
C LYS A 8 10.01 -0.98 13.97
N ASP A 9 9.24 -2.03 14.23
CA ASP A 9 8.64 -2.87 13.19
C ASP A 9 7.48 -2.15 12.49
N TYR A 10 6.63 -1.44 13.23
CA TYR A 10 5.57 -0.59 12.65
C TYR A 10 6.17 0.51 11.76
N ILE A 11 7.20 1.22 12.25
CA ILE A 11 7.93 2.23 11.45
C ILE A 11 8.60 1.60 10.24
N LEU A 12 9.12 0.38 10.36
CA LEU A 12 9.74 -0.34 9.25
C LEU A 12 8.72 -0.66 8.15
N TYR A 13 7.53 -1.19 8.48
CA TYR A 13 6.52 -1.52 7.47
C TYR A 13 5.89 -0.28 6.82
N GLU A 14 5.63 0.79 7.57
CA GLU A 14 5.18 2.07 6.99
C GLU A 14 6.26 2.65 6.05
N THR A 15 7.54 2.49 6.40
CA THR A 15 8.66 2.91 5.53
C THR A 15 8.77 2.03 4.29
N LEU A 16 8.57 0.71 4.42
CA LEU A 16 8.57 -0.23 3.30
C LEU A 16 7.44 0.06 2.31
N ASP A 17 6.22 0.35 2.78
CA ASP A 17 5.12 0.78 1.89
C ASP A 17 5.54 2.02 1.10
N ARG A 18 6.03 3.06 1.78
CA ARG A 18 6.43 4.31 1.12
C ARG A 18 7.54 4.08 0.09
N CYS A 19 8.61 3.39 0.47
CA CYS A 19 9.74 3.14 -0.44
C CYS A 19 9.34 2.24 -1.61
N SER A 20 8.53 1.20 -1.39
CA SER A 20 8.00 0.35 -2.44
C SER A 20 7.10 1.15 -3.39
N HIS A 21 6.25 2.02 -2.85
CA HIS A 21 5.37 2.87 -3.65
C HIS A 21 6.12 3.92 -4.45
N ASP A 22 7.16 4.55 -3.88
CA ASP A 22 8.01 5.49 -4.61
C ASP A 22 8.75 4.77 -5.75
N ALA A 23 9.32 3.60 -5.48
CA ALA A 23 9.99 2.79 -6.50
C ALA A 23 9.03 2.36 -7.62
N PHE A 24 7.81 1.94 -7.28
CA PHE A 24 6.78 1.59 -8.27
C PHE A 24 6.36 2.81 -9.11
N SER A 25 6.15 3.95 -8.45
CA SER A 25 5.73 5.21 -9.08
C SER A 25 6.78 5.75 -10.05
N ILE A 26 8.05 5.76 -9.65
CA ILE A 26 9.18 6.21 -10.47
C ILE A 26 9.52 5.19 -11.57
N GLY A 27 9.33 3.91 -11.29
CA GLY A 27 9.65 2.80 -12.19
C GLY A 27 8.48 2.43 -13.11
N PRO A 28 7.86 1.24 -12.96
CA PRO A 28 6.85 0.74 -13.90
C PRO A 28 5.65 1.67 -14.11
N MET A 29 5.15 2.30 -13.06
CA MET A 29 3.97 3.17 -13.17
C MET A 29 4.26 4.44 -13.97
N SER A 30 5.49 4.96 -13.95
CA SER A 30 5.84 6.18 -14.67
C SER A 30 5.57 6.09 -16.18
N PHE A 31 5.69 4.91 -16.77
CA PHE A 31 5.38 4.66 -18.18
C PHE A 31 3.87 4.70 -18.44
N CYS A 32 3.09 4.12 -17.53
CA CYS A 32 1.63 4.19 -17.55
C CYS A 32 1.15 5.64 -17.37
N ASP A 33 1.72 6.37 -16.42
CA ASP A 33 1.36 7.77 -16.16
C ASP A 33 1.65 8.68 -17.35
N LYS A 34 2.72 8.42 -18.13
CA LYS A 34 2.96 9.12 -19.39
C LYS A 34 1.85 8.86 -20.40
N LYS A 35 1.48 7.60 -20.62
CA LYS A 35 0.37 7.21 -21.53
C LYS A 35 -0.96 7.83 -21.09
N LEU A 36 -1.28 7.77 -19.80
CA LEU A 36 -2.50 8.37 -19.25
C LEU A 36 -2.48 9.90 -19.40
N ASN A 37 -1.34 10.56 -19.20
CA ASN A 37 -1.21 12.00 -19.44
C ASN A 37 -1.37 12.39 -20.92
N GLU A 38 -0.90 11.57 -21.86
CA GLU A 38 -1.15 11.78 -23.29
C GLU A 38 -2.64 11.70 -23.61
N ILE A 39 -3.33 10.67 -23.09
CA ILE A 39 -4.78 10.51 -23.23
C ILE A 39 -5.53 11.68 -22.59
N LYS A 40 -5.11 12.12 -21.40
CA LYS A 40 -5.69 13.28 -20.71
C LYS A 40 -5.63 14.54 -21.58
N LYS A 41 -4.55 14.72 -22.34
CA LYS A 41 -4.36 15.87 -23.25
C LYS A 41 -5.15 15.72 -24.54
N SER A 42 -5.19 14.52 -25.14
CA SER A 42 -5.83 14.30 -26.44
C SER A 42 -7.35 14.09 -26.35
N SER A 43 -7.82 13.47 -25.27
CA SER A 43 -9.21 13.03 -25.09
C SER A 43 -9.58 13.03 -23.62
N PRO A 44 -9.68 14.22 -22.99
CA PRO A 44 -9.85 14.35 -21.55
C PRO A 44 -11.05 13.57 -21.03
N ASP A 45 -12.17 13.51 -21.74
CA ASP A 45 -13.41 12.86 -21.26
C ASP A 45 -13.31 11.32 -21.14
N THR A 46 -12.24 10.71 -21.63
CA THR A 46 -12.07 9.25 -21.61
C THR A 46 -11.57 8.69 -20.28
N LEU A 47 -10.80 9.48 -19.52
CA LEU A 47 -10.29 9.09 -18.21
C LEU A 47 -11.31 9.43 -17.13
N SER A 48 -11.41 8.56 -16.13
CA SER A 48 -12.19 8.82 -14.93
C SER A 48 -11.71 10.08 -14.20
N PHE A 49 -12.61 10.70 -13.43
CA PHE A 49 -12.29 11.88 -12.62
C PHE A 49 -11.15 11.60 -11.64
N CYS A 50 -11.17 10.43 -10.98
CA CYS A 50 -10.18 10.06 -9.98
C CYS A 50 -8.78 9.89 -10.60
N ALA A 51 -8.68 9.31 -11.81
CA ALA A 51 -7.41 9.18 -12.51
C ALA A 51 -6.83 10.55 -12.91
N LYS A 52 -7.69 11.48 -13.33
CA LYS A 52 -7.27 12.87 -13.62
C LYS A 52 -6.71 13.57 -12.38
N ASP A 53 -7.40 13.42 -11.25
CA ASP A 53 -7.00 14.02 -9.96
C ASP A 53 -5.68 13.43 -9.45
N TYR A 54 -5.48 12.12 -9.61
CA TYR A 54 -4.19 11.45 -9.37
C TYR A 54 -3.07 12.06 -10.22
N LEU A 55 -3.26 12.19 -11.54
CA LEU A 55 -2.25 12.75 -12.45
C LEU A 55 -1.93 14.22 -12.17
N ASP A 56 -2.83 14.98 -11.54
CA ASP A 56 -2.60 16.37 -11.14
C ASP A 56 -1.76 16.51 -9.86
N GLY A 57 -1.29 15.39 -9.28
CA GLY A 57 -0.28 15.39 -8.22
C GLY A 57 -0.78 15.90 -6.87
N LYS A 58 -2.09 15.87 -6.63
CA LYS A 58 -2.70 16.40 -5.39
C LYS A 58 -2.55 15.49 -4.17
N THR A 59 -1.95 14.32 -4.28
CA THR A 59 -1.88 13.36 -3.17
C THR A 59 -0.65 13.58 -2.30
N SER A 60 -0.61 14.68 -1.53
CA SER A 60 0.29 14.84 -0.37
C SER A 60 -0.21 14.10 0.88
N LYS A 61 -1.17 13.18 0.72
CA LYS A 61 -1.85 12.53 1.84
C LYS A 61 -1.00 11.39 2.37
N LYS A 62 -0.89 11.30 3.70
CA LYS A 62 -0.46 10.09 4.39
C LYS A 62 -1.30 8.91 3.86
N TRP A 63 -0.63 7.85 3.43
CA TRP A 63 -1.31 6.65 2.96
C TRP A 63 -1.94 5.93 4.14
N THR A 64 -3.24 5.68 4.03
CA THR A 64 -4.02 4.85 4.95
C THR A 64 -4.50 3.62 4.19
N CYS A 65 -5.02 2.63 4.91
CA CYS A 65 -5.68 1.48 4.29
C CYS A 65 -6.75 1.91 3.28
N GLU A 66 -7.61 2.86 3.67
CA GLU A 66 -8.71 3.30 2.80
C GLU A 66 -8.20 4.09 1.60
N SER A 67 -7.26 5.02 1.80
CA SER A 67 -6.78 5.88 0.71
C SER A 67 -5.91 5.13 -0.29
N SER A 68 -5.10 4.18 0.16
CA SER A 68 -4.32 3.30 -0.72
C SER A 68 -5.23 2.40 -1.54
N ARG A 69 -6.23 1.75 -0.92
CA ARG A 69 -7.19 0.88 -1.60
C ARG A 69 -8.03 1.67 -2.61
N ALA A 70 -8.59 2.80 -2.20
CA ALA A 70 -9.42 3.63 -3.07
C ALA A 70 -8.65 4.10 -4.33
N LEU A 71 -7.36 4.44 -4.18
CA LEU A 71 -6.54 4.79 -5.33
C LEU A 71 -6.24 3.58 -6.22
N GLY A 72 -5.93 2.42 -5.63
CA GLY A 72 -5.74 1.16 -6.36
C GLY A 72 -6.96 0.81 -7.21
N ASP A 73 -8.14 0.84 -6.61
CA ASP A 73 -9.42 0.56 -7.27
C ASP A 73 -9.75 1.60 -8.35
N CYS A 74 -9.42 2.87 -8.12
CA CYS A 74 -9.57 3.94 -9.11
C CYS A 74 -8.72 3.70 -10.36
N LEU A 75 -7.45 3.35 -10.18
CA LEU A 75 -6.49 3.24 -11.29
C LEU A 75 -6.54 1.89 -12.01
N LEU A 76 -7.00 0.83 -11.34
CA LEU A 76 -7.03 -0.53 -11.92
C LEU A 76 -7.73 -0.62 -13.30
N PRO A 77 -8.92 -0.01 -13.51
CA PRO A 77 -9.57 -0.01 -14.82
C PRO A 77 -8.76 0.72 -15.89
N GLU A 78 -8.11 1.83 -15.52
CA GLU A 78 -7.30 2.64 -16.43
C GLU A 78 -6.04 1.89 -16.85
N VAL A 79 -5.34 1.28 -15.89
CA VAL A 79 -4.16 0.43 -16.12
C VAL A 79 -4.52 -0.73 -17.05
N LYS A 80 -5.64 -1.42 -16.77
CA LYS A 80 -6.11 -2.55 -17.60
C LYS A 80 -6.43 -2.13 -19.04
N LYS A 81 -6.91 -0.91 -19.25
CA LYS A 81 -7.40 -0.45 -20.55
C LYS A 81 -6.32 0.21 -21.40
N TYR A 82 -5.42 0.96 -20.76
CA TYR A 82 -4.53 1.90 -21.44
C TYR A 82 -3.04 1.62 -21.26
N CYS A 83 -2.66 0.83 -20.27
CA CYS A 83 -1.25 0.53 -19.98
C CYS A 83 -0.85 -0.85 -20.51
N ASP A 84 0.45 -1.14 -20.50
CA ASP A 84 0.96 -2.40 -21.05
C ASP A 84 0.43 -3.61 -20.27
N LEU A 85 0.15 -4.71 -20.97
CA LEU A 85 -0.43 -5.91 -20.37
C LEU A 85 0.47 -6.50 -19.27
N ASP A 86 1.78 -6.35 -19.41
CA ASP A 86 2.77 -6.80 -18.42
C ASP A 86 2.76 -5.95 -17.14
N LEU A 87 2.21 -4.73 -17.18
CA LEU A 87 2.08 -3.88 -16.00
C LEU A 87 0.91 -4.30 -15.11
N LEU A 88 -0.17 -4.83 -15.68
CA LEU A 88 -1.36 -5.21 -14.92
C LEU A 88 -1.08 -6.19 -13.76
N PRO A 89 -0.32 -7.29 -13.93
CA PRO A 89 0.03 -8.16 -12.81
C PRO A 89 0.88 -7.45 -11.77
N LEU A 90 1.88 -6.65 -12.20
CA LEU A 90 2.75 -5.88 -11.29
C LEU A 90 1.95 -4.85 -10.49
N PHE A 91 0.97 -4.19 -11.11
CA PHE A 91 0.10 -3.23 -10.44
C PHE A 91 -0.72 -3.90 -9.34
N LYS A 92 -1.31 -5.08 -9.62
CA LYS A 92 -2.09 -5.84 -8.63
C LYS A 92 -1.23 -6.29 -7.47
N GLU A 93 -0.08 -6.90 -7.76
CA GLU A 93 0.89 -7.33 -6.74
C GLU A 93 1.33 -6.14 -5.87
N HIS A 94 1.62 -4.99 -6.49
CA HIS A 94 1.93 -3.77 -5.77
C HIS A 94 0.78 -3.37 -4.83
N GLN A 95 -0.47 -3.33 -5.29
CA GLN A 95 -1.62 -3.00 -4.43
C GLN A 95 -1.76 -3.98 -3.25
N ASP A 96 -1.59 -5.28 -3.49
CA ASP A 96 -1.66 -6.30 -2.44
C ASP A 96 -0.56 -6.08 -1.39
N HIS A 97 0.68 -5.82 -1.82
CA HIS A 97 1.78 -5.49 -0.93
C HIS A 97 1.54 -4.22 -0.11
N ARG A 98 0.92 -3.20 -0.70
CA ARG A 98 0.53 -2.00 0.06
C ARG A 98 -0.46 -2.33 1.17
N GLN A 99 -1.48 -3.14 0.89
CA GLN A 99 -2.45 -3.58 1.90
C GLN A 99 -1.76 -4.39 3.01
N TYR A 100 -0.80 -5.22 2.67
CA TYR A 100 -0.01 -6.00 3.63
C TYR A 100 0.88 -5.11 4.51
N TYR A 101 1.70 -4.24 3.92
CA TYR A 101 2.62 -3.37 4.67
C TYR A 101 1.91 -2.36 5.58
N LEU A 102 0.73 -1.89 5.17
CA LEU A 102 -0.10 -1.02 6.00
C LEU A 102 -0.93 -1.81 7.05
N GLY A 103 -0.84 -3.14 7.08
CA GLY A 103 -1.57 -3.99 8.03
C GLY A 103 -3.07 -4.07 7.78
N CYS A 104 -3.52 -3.78 6.56
CA CYS A 104 -4.93 -3.67 6.20
C CYS A 104 -5.60 -5.00 5.86
N ASP A 105 -4.80 -6.02 5.51
CA ASP A 105 -5.27 -7.33 5.07
C ASP A 105 -5.42 -8.35 6.21
N GLY A 106 -5.02 -7.97 7.43
CA GLY A 106 -5.07 -8.82 8.63
C GLY A 106 -4.00 -9.92 8.67
N ASN A 107 -3.13 -10.02 7.67
CA ASN A 107 -2.04 -11.00 7.63
C ASN A 107 -0.79 -10.50 8.38
N LEU A 108 -0.62 -9.19 8.48
CA LEU A 108 0.37 -8.57 9.36
C LEU A 108 -0.23 -8.41 10.77
N LYS A 109 -0.03 -9.42 11.63
CA LYS A 109 -0.49 -9.36 13.03
C LYS A 109 0.52 -8.59 13.88
N PHE A 110 0.04 -7.54 14.55
CA PHE A 110 0.74 -6.91 15.65
C PHE A 110 0.27 -7.58 16.97
N GLU A 111 1.11 -8.42 17.58
CA GLU A 111 0.92 -8.94 18.95
C GLU A 111 1.35 -7.90 19.99
N ASP A 112 0.39 -7.22 20.59
CA ASP A 112 0.68 -6.29 21.68
C ASP A 112 1.23 -7.05 22.90
N LEU A 113 2.55 -6.96 23.13
CA LEU A 113 3.23 -7.62 24.26
C LEU A 113 2.81 -7.04 25.62
N GLU A 114 2.01 -5.98 25.65
CA GLU A 114 1.37 -5.47 26.87
C GLU A 114 0.11 -6.25 27.29
N THR A 115 -0.26 -7.32 26.58
CA THR A 115 -1.23 -8.26 27.16
C THR A 115 -0.61 -8.93 28.39
N PRO A 116 -1.15 -8.74 29.61
CA PRO A 116 -0.56 -9.33 30.79
C PRO A 116 -0.70 -10.84 30.67
N TYR A 117 0.43 -11.51 30.49
CA TYR A 117 0.52 -12.94 30.76
C TYR A 117 0.08 -13.14 32.21
N ASN A 118 -1.08 -13.77 32.42
CA ASN A 118 -1.46 -14.32 33.71
C ASN A 118 -0.46 -15.44 34.06
N HIS A 119 0.72 -15.05 34.55
CA HIS A 119 1.57 -15.97 35.28
C HIS A 119 0.86 -16.26 36.60
N THR A 120 0.17 -17.39 36.67
CA THR A 120 0.04 -18.13 37.92
C THR A 120 1.45 -18.40 38.42
N SER A 121 1.94 -17.53 39.31
CA SER A 121 3.18 -17.74 40.04
C SER A 121 3.01 -18.95 40.94
N GLU A 122 3.52 -20.10 40.52
CA GLU A 122 3.86 -21.16 41.46
C GLU A 122 4.97 -20.61 42.37
N ILE A 123 4.60 -20.34 43.62
CA ILE A 123 5.53 -19.99 44.68
C ILE A 123 6.32 -21.27 45.00
N VAL A 124 7.56 -21.35 44.53
CA VAL A 124 8.52 -22.35 45.00
C VAL A 124 9.06 -21.87 46.35
N GLU A 125 8.53 -22.43 47.44
CA GLU A 125 9.18 -22.33 48.76
C GLU A 125 10.45 -23.20 48.72
N ILE A 126 11.60 -22.57 48.95
CA ILE A 126 12.89 -23.25 49.08
C ILE A 126 13.15 -23.42 50.59
N PRO A 127 13.50 -24.63 51.08
CA PRO A 127 13.73 -24.93 52.50
C PRO A 127 15.00 -24.32 53.09
#